data_AF-A0AAW1LUU5-F1
#
_entry.id   AF-A0AAW1LUU5-F1
#
_cell.length_a   1.000
_cell.length_b   1.000
_cell.length_c   1.000
_cell.angle_alpha   90.00
_cell.angle_beta   90.00
_cell.angle_gamma   90.00
#
_symmetry.space_group_name_H-M   'P 1'
#
loop_
_entity.id
_entity.type
_entity.pdbx_description
1 polymer ?
#
loop_
_entity_poly.entity_id
_entity_poly.type
_entity_poly.pdbx_seq_one_letter_code
_entity_poly.pdbx_strand_id
1 'polypeptide(L)'
;MNELPQRPLTETDLLKYVKKWNIRGFRGIFSRDTLPKVIHKNEKGIINLDDSSGQGTHWVAYSKRNKLVKYFDSYGDLRPPIEVEMYLSSNRGVIQYNYKRYQHMNSVNCGHLCLLFLKGEIE
;
A
#
# COMPACT_ATOMS: atom_id res chain seq x y z
N MET A 1 10.38 2.46 15.26
CA MET A 1 9.94 3.78 14.75
C MET A 1 11.04 4.84 14.67
N ASN A 2 12.14 4.74 15.43
CA ASN A 2 13.20 5.77 15.49
C ASN A 2 13.99 5.99 14.18
N GLU A 3 13.83 5.15 13.16
CA GLU A 3 14.51 5.34 11.86
C GLU A 3 13.68 6.06 10.80
N LEU A 4 12.37 6.17 10.96
CA LEU A 4 11.50 6.84 9.99
C LEU A 4 11.34 8.32 10.33
N PRO A 5 11.20 9.21 9.33
CA PRO A 5 10.96 10.63 9.56
C PRO A 5 9.72 10.87 10.43
N GLN A 6 9.77 11.85 11.33
CA GLN A 6 8.61 12.30 12.12
C GLN A 6 7.79 13.34 11.34
N ARG A 7 7.45 13.02 10.10
CA ARG A 7 6.64 13.83 9.16
C ARG A 7 5.95 12.91 8.15
N PRO A 8 4.92 13.36 7.40
CA PRO A 8 4.34 12.56 6.31
C PRO A 8 5.42 12.09 5.33
N LEU A 9 5.31 10.85 4.86
CA LEU A 9 6.23 10.30 3.87
C LEU A 9 5.81 10.69 2.46
N THR A 10 6.80 11.14 1.69
CA THR A 10 6.68 11.34 0.24
C THR A 10 6.94 10.04 -0.50
N GLU A 11 6.61 9.99 -1.79
CA GLU A 11 6.99 8.86 -2.67
C GLU A 11 8.51 8.58 -2.61
N THR A 12 9.33 9.63 -2.60
CA THR A 12 10.80 9.51 -2.53
C THR A 12 11.23 8.85 -1.22
N ASP A 13 10.58 9.18 -0.09
CA ASP A 13 10.85 8.52 1.19
C ASP A 13 10.47 7.04 1.13
N LEU A 14 9.28 6.72 0.60
CA LEU A 14 8.81 5.35 0.49
C LEU A 14 9.76 4.48 -0.35
N LEU A 15 10.18 4.96 -1.52
CA LEU A 15 11.16 4.28 -2.38
C LEU A 15 12.51 4.09 -1.67
N LYS A 16 12.98 5.11 -0.95
CA LYS A 16 14.21 5.04 -0.16
C LYS A 16 14.15 3.91 0.86
N TYR A 17 13.06 3.80 1.63
CA TYR A 17 12.94 2.77 2.68
C TYR A 17 12.66 1.37 2.13
N VAL A 18 11.88 1.25 1.06
CA VAL A 18 11.72 -0.02 0.32
C VAL A 18 13.08 -0.58 -0.10
N LYS A 19 13.93 0.28 -0.70
CA LYS A 19 15.27 -0.10 -1.13
C LYS A 19 16.17 -0.40 0.07
N LYS A 20 16.18 0.48 1.09
CA LYS A 20 16.98 0.32 2.31
C LYS A 20 16.68 -1.01 3.02
N TRP A 21 15.42 -1.41 3.08
CA TRP A 21 14.98 -2.62 3.77
C TRP A 21 14.89 -3.86 2.87
N ASN A 22 15.27 -3.74 1.60
CA ASN A 22 15.26 -4.83 0.62
C ASN A 22 13.90 -5.57 0.58
N ILE A 23 12.81 -4.80 0.50
CA ILE A 23 11.45 -5.37 0.44
C ILE A 23 11.31 -6.16 -0.87
N ARG A 24 11.42 -7.48 -0.77
CA ARG A 24 11.38 -8.39 -1.92
C ARG A 24 10.01 -8.39 -2.60
N GLY A 25 10.03 -8.44 -3.93
CA GLY A 25 8.82 -8.45 -4.75
C GLY A 25 8.12 -7.10 -4.84
N PHE A 26 8.76 -6.01 -4.39
CA PHE A 26 8.21 -4.67 -4.56
C PHE A 26 8.15 -4.31 -6.05
N ARG A 27 6.94 -4.03 -6.53
CA ARG A 27 6.66 -3.70 -7.93
C ARG A 27 6.77 -2.21 -8.19
N GLY A 28 6.25 -1.38 -7.28
CA GLY A 28 6.22 0.06 -7.48
C GLY A 28 5.25 0.78 -6.56
N ILE A 29 5.22 2.09 -6.73
CA ILE A 29 4.24 3.00 -6.17
C ILE A 29 3.38 3.48 -7.35
N PHE A 30 2.06 3.48 -7.18
CA PHE A 30 1.11 3.86 -8.22
C PHE A 30 0.06 4.81 -7.64
N SER A 31 -0.44 5.75 -8.44
CA SER A 31 -1.74 6.38 -8.17
C SER A 31 -2.88 5.47 -8.61
N ARG A 32 -4.08 5.62 -8.04
CA ARG A 32 -5.24 4.75 -8.32
C ARG A 32 -5.59 4.61 -9.81
N ASP A 33 -5.29 5.63 -10.60
CA ASP A 33 -5.54 5.76 -12.04
C ASP A 33 -4.35 5.30 -12.91
N THR A 34 -3.19 5.06 -12.31
CA THR A 34 -1.96 4.61 -12.99
C THR A 34 -1.64 3.13 -12.72
N LEU A 35 -2.58 2.40 -12.13
CA LEU A 35 -2.42 0.97 -11.84
C LEU A 35 -2.19 0.18 -13.14
N PRO A 36 -1.25 -0.78 -13.14
CA PRO A 36 -1.08 -1.67 -14.29
C PRO A 36 -2.34 -2.50 -14.56
N LYS A 37 -2.51 -2.98 -15.79
CA LYS A 37 -3.70 -3.79 -16.16
C LYS A 37 -3.80 -5.13 -15.43
N VAL A 38 -2.65 -5.74 -15.09
CA VAL A 38 -2.60 -7.09 -14.52
C VAL A 38 -1.58 -7.14 -13.38
N ILE A 39 -2.01 -7.70 -12.26
CA ILE A 39 -1.18 -7.97 -11.09
C ILE A 39 -0.41 -9.30 -11.26
N HIS A 40 0.89 -9.29 -10.95
CA HIS A 40 1.75 -10.46 -11.05
C HIS A 40 1.36 -11.55 -10.03
N LYS A 41 1.92 -12.75 -10.19
CA LYS A 41 1.65 -13.87 -9.28
C LYS A 41 2.13 -13.58 -7.84
N ASN A 42 3.27 -12.90 -7.70
CA ASN A 42 3.81 -12.46 -6.43
C ASN A 42 4.33 -11.04 -6.60
N GLU A 43 3.80 -10.11 -5.82
CA GLU A 43 4.27 -8.73 -5.81
C GLU A 43 3.76 -7.97 -4.57
N LYS A 44 4.40 -6.86 -4.30
CA LYS A 44 4.05 -5.89 -3.27
C LYS A 44 4.00 -4.50 -3.90
N GLY A 45 3.15 -3.63 -3.40
CA GLY A 45 3.12 -2.25 -3.88
C GLY A 45 2.48 -1.31 -2.88
N ILE A 46 2.64 -0.02 -3.15
CA ILE A 46 1.97 1.06 -2.46
C ILE A 46 1.11 1.78 -3.48
N ILE A 47 -0.08 2.19 -3.07
CA ILE A 47 -1.03 2.91 -3.90
C ILE A 47 -1.35 4.24 -3.22
N ASN A 48 -1.31 5.32 -4.00
CA ASN A 48 -1.93 6.59 -3.63
C ASN A 48 -3.41 6.53 -3.99
N LEU A 49 -4.31 6.74 -3.02
CA LEU A 49 -5.75 6.79 -3.30
C LEU A 49 -6.21 8.10 -3.93
N ASP A 50 -5.35 9.11 -3.98
CA ASP A 50 -5.56 10.28 -4.82
C ASP A 50 -5.33 9.93 -6.29
N ASP A 51 -5.92 10.70 -7.21
CA ASP A 51 -5.57 10.57 -8.63
C ASP A 51 -4.20 11.20 -8.94
N SER A 52 -3.66 10.90 -10.13
CA SER A 52 -2.35 11.41 -10.56
C SER A 52 -2.30 12.93 -10.76
N SER A 53 -3.44 13.62 -10.75
CA SER A 53 -3.53 15.08 -10.83
C SER A 53 -3.54 15.76 -9.45
N GLY A 54 -3.83 15.00 -8.39
CA GLY A 54 -3.82 15.45 -7.01
C GLY A 54 -2.43 15.51 -6.37
N GLN A 55 -2.37 16.09 -5.17
CA GLN A 55 -1.12 16.21 -4.40
C GLN A 55 -0.74 14.90 -3.67
N GLY A 56 -1.63 13.91 -3.66
CA GLY A 56 -1.44 12.66 -2.94
C GLY A 56 -1.88 12.75 -1.49
N THR A 57 -3.02 12.15 -1.16
CA THR A 57 -3.71 12.35 0.13
C THR A 57 -3.58 11.17 1.08
N HIS A 58 -3.53 9.93 0.55
CA HIS A 58 -3.55 8.74 1.38
C HIS A 58 -2.80 7.58 0.75
N TRP A 59 -1.84 7.01 1.48
CA TRP A 59 -1.09 5.83 1.07
C TRP A 59 -1.73 4.57 1.64
N VAL A 60 -1.97 3.59 0.76
CA VAL A 60 -2.37 2.22 1.11
C VAL A 60 -1.37 1.23 0.53
N ALA A 61 -1.32 0.01 1.05
CA ALA A 61 -0.38 -1.00 0.58
C ALA A 61 -1.07 -2.30 0.21
N TYR A 62 -0.41 -3.11 -0.62
CA TYR A 62 -0.87 -4.46 -0.90
C TYR A 62 0.29 -5.44 -1.03
N SER A 63 0.00 -6.71 -0.74
CA SER A 63 0.91 -7.82 -0.95
C SER A 63 0.13 -9.00 -1.54
N LYS A 64 0.52 -9.44 -2.73
CA LYS A 64 -0.02 -10.63 -3.38
C LYS A 64 0.97 -11.79 -3.29
N ARG A 65 0.46 -12.95 -2.90
CA ARG A 65 1.15 -14.24 -2.97
C ARG A 65 0.22 -15.29 -3.58
N ASN A 66 0.56 -15.76 -4.77
CA ASN A 66 -0.29 -16.63 -5.58
C ASN A 66 -1.67 -16.00 -5.84
N LYS A 67 -2.74 -16.55 -5.26
CA LYS A 67 -4.10 -16.02 -5.39
C LYS A 67 -4.48 -15.09 -4.23
N LEU A 68 -3.78 -15.16 -3.10
CA LEU A 68 -4.14 -14.35 -1.95
C LEU A 68 -3.56 -12.94 -2.09
N VAL A 69 -4.42 -11.92 -1.95
CA VAL A 69 -4.04 -10.52 -1.91
C VAL A 69 -4.41 -9.96 -0.54
N LYS A 70 -3.43 -9.48 0.20
CA LYS A 70 -3.66 -8.67 1.39
C LYS A 70 -3.61 -7.20 0.99
N TYR A 71 -4.72 -6.50 1.13
CA TYR A 71 -4.83 -5.05 1.05
C TYR A 71 -4.75 -4.46 2.45
N PHE A 72 -4.02 -3.37 2.60
CA PHE A 72 -3.80 -2.70 3.86
C PHE A 72 -4.16 -1.23 3.75
N ASP A 73 -5.13 -0.81 4.54
CA ASP A 73 -5.46 0.58 4.79
C ASP A 73 -5.34 0.87 6.29
N SER A 74 -4.52 1.85 6.65
CA SER A 74 -4.25 2.18 8.04
C SER A 74 -5.48 2.65 8.82
N TYR A 75 -6.56 3.09 8.18
CA TYR A 75 -7.81 3.41 8.87
C TYR A 75 -8.60 2.17 9.30
N GLY A 76 -8.34 1.02 8.68
CA GLY A 76 -8.97 -0.27 8.98
C GLY A 76 -10.46 -0.33 8.62
N ASP A 77 -10.94 -1.55 8.39
CA ASP A 77 -12.34 -1.86 8.04
C ASP A 77 -12.83 -1.10 6.79
N LEU A 78 -11.91 -0.88 5.85
CA LEU A 78 -12.18 -0.25 4.57
C LEU A 78 -11.87 -1.22 3.44
N ARG A 79 -12.85 -1.40 2.57
CA ARG A 79 -12.64 -2.11 1.30
C ARG A 79 -11.82 -1.23 0.36
N PRO A 80 -11.01 -1.81 -0.53
CA PRO A 80 -10.33 -1.06 -1.57
C PRO A 80 -11.34 -0.33 -2.47
N PRO A 81 -11.00 0.85 -3.02
CA PRO A 81 -11.77 1.47 -4.10
C PRO A 81 -11.87 0.56 -5.33
N ILE A 82 -12.88 0.78 -6.17
CA ILE A 82 -13.22 -0.12 -7.28
C ILE A 82 -12.06 -0.34 -8.26
N GLU A 83 -11.28 0.70 -8.57
CA GLU A 83 -10.13 0.63 -9.47
C GLU A 83 -9.01 -0.25 -8.89
N VAL A 84 -8.79 -0.10 -7.58
CA VAL A 84 -7.84 -0.93 -6.82
C VAL A 84 -8.35 -2.37 -6.76
N GLU A 85 -9.63 -2.58 -6.47
CA GLU A 85 -10.24 -3.91 -6.43
C GLU A 85 -10.13 -4.64 -7.78
N MET A 86 -10.39 -3.94 -8.89
CA MET A 86 -10.24 -4.49 -10.25
C MET A 86 -8.80 -4.93 -10.53
N TYR A 87 -7.82 -4.10 -10.15
CA TYR A 87 -6.42 -4.44 -10.30
C TYR A 87 -6.03 -5.65 -9.43
N LEU A 88 -6.38 -5.63 -8.14
CA LEU A 88 -6.00 -6.66 -7.18
C LEU A 88 -6.67 -8.01 -7.44
N SER A 89 -7.90 -8.02 -7.93
CA SER A 89 -8.64 -9.23 -8.30
C SER A 89 -8.23 -9.79 -9.67
N SER A 90 -7.52 -9.00 -10.49
CA SER A 90 -6.97 -9.48 -11.76
C SER A 90 -6.10 -10.73 -11.54
N ASN A 91 -6.12 -11.63 -12.53
CA ASN A 91 -5.44 -12.92 -12.42
C ASN A 91 -5.91 -13.75 -11.18
N ARG A 92 -7.25 -13.75 -10.95
CA ARG A 92 -7.96 -14.54 -9.92
C ARG A 92 -7.50 -14.26 -8.49
N GLY A 93 -7.22 -12.99 -8.19
CA GLY A 93 -6.87 -12.54 -6.84
C GLY A 93 -8.08 -12.60 -5.90
N VAL A 94 -7.87 -13.15 -4.71
CA VAL A 94 -8.82 -13.15 -3.58
C VAL A 94 -8.33 -12.10 -2.59
N ILE A 95 -9.11 -11.04 -2.44
CA ILE A 95 -8.73 -9.88 -1.64
C ILE A 95 -9.18 -10.08 -0.19
N GLN A 96 -8.25 -9.86 0.74
CA GLN A 96 -8.50 -9.69 2.16
C GLN A 96 -8.01 -8.29 2.55
N TYR A 97 -8.73 -7.63 3.45
CA TYR A 97 -8.35 -6.32 3.97
C TYR A 97 -8.31 -6.34 5.50
N ASN A 98 -7.51 -5.47 6.09
CA ASN A 98 -7.40 -5.38 7.54
C ASN A 98 -8.63 -4.70 8.15
N TYR A 99 -9.17 -5.29 9.22
CA TYR A 99 -10.23 -4.69 10.04
C TYR A 99 -9.67 -3.76 11.12
N LYS A 100 -8.45 -4.05 11.59
CA LYS A 100 -7.82 -3.28 12.65
C LYS A 100 -7.42 -1.90 12.15
N ARG A 101 -7.84 -0.87 12.89
CA ARG A 101 -7.37 0.52 12.72
C ARG A 101 -5.99 0.70 13.34
N TYR A 102 -5.08 1.31 12.58
CA TYR A 102 -3.72 1.66 13.01
C TYR A 102 -3.47 3.18 13.01
N GLN A 103 -4.28 3.96 12.28
CA GLN A 103 -4.18 5.41 12.15
C GLN A 103 -5.41 6.11 12.74
N HIS A 104 -5.19 7.24 13.41
CA HIS A 104 -6.25 8.12 13.89
C HIS A 104 -6.57 9.19 12.83
N MET A 105 -7.78 9.79 12.86
CA MET A 105 -8.25 10.69 11.79
C MET A 105 -7.30 11.86 11.45
N ASN A 106 -6.48 12.32 12.40
CA ASN A 106 -5.59 13.47 12.20
C ASN A 106 -4.10 13.11 12.14
N SER A 107 -3.74 11.83 12.20
CA SER A 107 -2.33 11.43 12.07
C SER A 107 -1.94 11.26 10.61
N VAL A 108 -0.68 11.53 10.29
CA VAL A 108 -0.14 11.55 8.91
C VAL A 108 0.89 10.44 8.68
N ASN A 109 0.62 9.27 9.26
CA ASN A 109 1.54 8.13 9.34
C ASN A 109 1.15 6.95 8.42
N CYS A 110 0.22 7.13 7.48
CA CYS A 110 -0.22 6.09 6.54
C CYS A 110 0.96 5.48 5.75
N GLY A 111 1.87 6.32 5.26
CA GLY A 111 3.08 5.87 4.54
C GLY A 111 4.00 5.01 5.41
N HIS A 112 4.18 5.37 6.70
CA HIS A 112 4.96 4.57 7.64
C HIS A 112 4.33 3.20 7.84
N LEU A 113 3.01 3.18 8.05
CA LEU A 113 2.25 1.95 8.29
C LEU A 113 2.28 1.04 7.05
N CYS A 114 2.21 1.60 5.83
CA CYS A 114 2.42 0.87 4.58
C CYS A 114 3.79 0.17 4.56
N LEU A 115 4.86 0.88 4.91
CA LEU A 115 6.21 0.29 4.94
C LEU A 115 6.32 -0.83 6.00
N LEU A 116 5.72 -0.65 7.18
CA LEU A 116 5.70 -1.68 8.24
C LEU A 116 4.93 -2.93 7.79
N PHE A 117 3.78 -2.75 7.13
CA PHE A 117 3.01 -3.84 6.55
C PHE A 117 3.82 -4.59 5.49
N LEU A 118 4.45 -3.88 4.54
CA LEU A 118 5.25 -4.51 3.49
C LEU A 118 6.50 -5.22 4.02
N LYS A 119 7.05 -4.75 5.15
CA LYS A 119 8.15 -5.40 5.89
C LYS A 119 7.67 -6.62 6.68
N GLY A 120 6.36 -6.76 6.91
CA GLY A 120 5.77 -7.87 7.65
C GLY A 120 5.72 -7.66 9.17
N GLU A 121 5.78 -6.41 9.63
CA GLU A 121 5.71 -6.07 11.06
C GLU A 121 4.27 -5.88 11.56
N ILE A 122 3.31 -5.65 10.64
CA ILE A 122 1.88 -5.54 10.92
C ILE A 122 1.06 -6.27 9.85
N GLU A 123 -0.21 -6.56 10.15
CA GLU A 123 -1.18 -7.23 9.26
C GLU A 123 -2.49 -6.46 9.13
#